data_AF-A0A1Q0XET8-F1
#
_entry.id   AF-A0A1Q0XET8-F1
#
_cell.length_a   1.000
_cell.length_b   1.000
_cell.length_c   1.000
_cell.angle_alpha   90.00
_cell.angle_beta   90.00
_cell.angle_gamma   90.00
#
_symmetry.space_group_name_H-M   'P 1'
#
loop_
_entity.id
_entity.type
_entity.pdbx_description
1 polymer ?
#
loop_
_entity_poly.entity_id
_entity_poly.type
_entity_poly.pdbx_seq_one_letter_code
_entity_poly.pdbx_strand_id
1 'polypeptide(L)' 'LFAMHGATILALGRYGGEREIEQITDRGTAAERGAL' A
#
# COMPACT_ATOMS: atom_id res chain seq x y z
N LEU A 1 -7.40 -1.60 13.16
CA LEU A 1 -7.41 -1.49 11.68
C LEU A 1 -6.77 -0.20 11.21
N PHE A 2 -7.27 0.98 11.60
CA PHE A 2 -6.74 2.26 11.13
C PHE A 2 -5.24 2.46 11.38
N ALA A 3 -4.77 2.21 12.61
CA ALA A 3 -3.35 2.33 12.95
C ALA A 3 -2.46 1.37 12.15
N MET A 4 -2.86 0.09 12.04
CA MET A 4 -2.13 -0.90 11.24
C MET A 4 -2.11 -0.52 9.76
N HIS A 5 -3.25 -0.12 9.20
CA HIS A 5 -3.37 0.29 7.81
C HIS A 5 -2.50 1.52 7.50
N GLY A 6 -2.62 2.60 8.29
CA GLY A 6 -1.80 3.80 8.10
C GLY A 6 -0.30 3.52 8.24
N ALA A 7 0.10 2.69 9.20
CA ALA A 7 1.49 2.27 9.35
C ALA A 7 1.99 1.49 8.12
N THR A 8 1.18 0.58 7.57
CA THR A 8 1.51 -0.17 6.37
C THR A 8 1.65 0.74 5.14
N ILE A 9 0.74 1.70 4.95
CA ILE A 9 0.81 2.66 3.82
C ILE A 9 2.09 3.50 3.90
N LEU A 10 2.44 4.02 5.09
CA LEU A 10 3.67 4.78 5.28
C LEU A 10 4.93 3.93 5.04
N ALA A 11 4.94 2.68 5.49
CA ALA A 11 6.04 1.74 5.27
C ALA A 11 6.26 1.41 3.77
N LEU A 12 5.20 1.49 2.97
CA LEU A 12 5.21 1.23 1.54
C LEU A 12 5.35 2.50 0.67
N GLY A 13 5.56 3.69 1.25
CA GLY A 13 5.66 4.95 0.52
C GLY A 13 6.76 4.95 -0.57
N ARG A 14 7.86 4.22 -0.36
CA ARG A 14 8.91 4.04 -1.39
C ARG A 14 8.46 3.26 -2.63
N TYR A 15 7.29 2.63 -2.57
CA TYR A 15 6.65 1.90 -3.67
C TYR A 15 5.36 2.58 -4.16
N GLY A 16 5.05 3.79 -3.67
CA GLY A 16 3.81 4.51 -4.01
C GLY A 16 2.56 3.91 -3.37
N GLY A 17 2.68 3.40 -2.13
CA GLY A 17 1.56 2.77 -1.40
C GLY A 17 0.39 3.71 -1.10
N GLU A 18 0.63 5.02 -1.09
CA GLU A 18 -0.40 6.07 -0.92
C GLU A 18 -1.31 6.25 -2.14
N ARG A 19 -0.91 5.73 -3.31
CA ARG A 19 -1.67 5.78 -4.57
C ARG A 19 -2.70 4.66 -4.62
N GLU A 20 -3.56 4.60 -3.61
CA GLU A 20 -4.42 3.43 -3.37
C GLU A 20 -5.40 3.18 -4.50
N ILE A 21 -5.92 4.22 -5.16
CA ILE A 21 -6.83 4.07 -6.29
C ILE A 21 -6.15 3.32 -7.43
N GLU A 22 -4.93 3.73 -7.80
CA GLU A 22 -4.18 3.07 -8.85
C GLU A 22 -3.78 1.65 -8.46
N GLN A 23 -3.36 1.42 -7.21
CA GLN A 23 -3.02 0.09 -6.69
C GLN A 23 -4.23 -0.87 -6.68
N ILE A 24 -5.45 -0.33 -6.50
CA ILE A 24 -6.69 -1.11 -6.57
C ILE A 24 -7.01 -1.50 -8.02
N THR A 25 -6.82 -0.59 -8.97
CA THR A 25 -7.13 -0.85 -10.39
C THR A 25 -6.04 -1.63 -11.12
N ASP A 26 -4.77 -1.41 -10.76
CA ASP A 26 -3.59 -2.03 -11.34
C ASP A 26 -2.60 -2.37 -10.21
N ARG A 27 -2.54 -3.66 -9.87
CA ARG A 27 -1.81 -4.13 -8.69
C ARG A 27 -0.30 -3.98 -8.91
N GLY A 28 0.33 -3.13 -8.10
CA GLY A 28 1.78 -2.96 -8.07
C GLY A 28 2.47 -3.62 -6.86
N THR A 29 3.79 -3.49 -6.81
CA THR A 29 4.63 -4.08 -5.76
C THR A 29 4.31 -3.59 -4.34
N ALA A 30 3.72 -2.40 -4.19
CA ALA A 30 3.24 -1.92 -2.89
C ALA A 30 2.13 -2.84 -2.37
N ALA A 31 1.09 -3.09 -3.17
CA ALA A 31 -0.03 -3.94 -2.80
C ALA A 31 0.37 -5.41 -2.60
N GLU A 32 1.31 -5.93 -3.40
CA GLU A 32 1.86 -7.27 -3.21
C GLU A 32 2.55 -7.42 -1.85
N ARG A 33 3.46 -6.49 -1.52
CA ARG A 33 4.22 -6.54 -0.26
C ARG A 33 3.37 -6.28 0.97
N GLY A 34 2.32 -5.47 0.84
CA GLY A 34 1.38 -5.20 1.95
C GLY A 34 0.48 -6.38 2.30
N ALA A 35 0.40 -7.39 1.43
CA ALA A 35 -0.43 -8.59 1.62
C ALA A 35 0.36 -9.83 2.07
N LEU A 36 1.70 -9.81 2.00
CA LEU A 36 2.58 -10.85 2.53
C LEU A 36 2.66 -10.78 4.06
#